data_AF-A0A9D5TKX7-F1
#
_entry.id   AF-A0A9D5TKX7-F1
#
_cell.length_a   1.000
_cell.length_b   1.000
_cell.length_c   1.000
_cell.angle_alpha   90.00
_cell.angle_beta   90.00
_cell.angle_gamma   90.00
#
_symmetry.space_group_name_H-M   'P 1'
#
loop_
_entity.id
_entity.type
_entity.pdbx_description
1 polymer ?
#
loop_
_entity_poly.entity_id
_entity_poly.type
_entity_poly.pdbx_seq_one_letter_code
_entity_poly.pdbx_strand_id
1 'polypeptide(L)' 'MSLGDAIRMSRQKAFFTQQDFAQKLNVALSTVNRWELNKARPNMKAMKKLKEFCDEYGVDYEIIEKEWLVI' A
#
# COMPACT_ATOMS: atom_id res chain seq x y z
N MET A 1 13.98 4.24 0.79
CA MET A 1 13.00 3.27 0.24
C MET A 1 11.90 4.10 -0.40
N SER A 2 11.43 3.81 -1.60
CA SER A 2 10.34 4.61 -2.17
C SER A 2 8.98 4.26 -1.53
N LEU A 3 7.99 5.14 -1.65
CA LEU A 3 6.61 4.84 -1.23
C LEU A 3 6.09 3.54 -1.88
N GLY A 4 6.35 3.34 -3.17
CA GLY A 4 5.97 2.13 -3.89
C GLY A 4 6.65 0.87 -3.36
N ASP A 5 7.92 0.96 -2.95
CA ASP A 5 8.63 -0.15 -2.33
C ASP A 5 8.05 -0.49 -0.96
N ALA A 6 7.72 0.53 -0.15
CA ALA A 6 7.10 0.35 1.16
C ALA A 6 5.74 -0.37 1.04
N ILE A 7 4.89 0.07 0.11
CA ILE A 7 3.59 -0.56 -0.17
C ILE A 7 3.78 -2.02 -0.63
N ARG A 8 4.73 -2.28 -1.53
CA ARG A 8 5.05 -3.62 -2.01
C ARG A 8 5.52 -4.52 -0.87
N MET A 9 6.40 -4.02 0.00
CA MET A 9 6.91 -4.76 1.14
C MET A 9 5.80 -5.13 2.13
N SER A 10 4.93 -4.19 2.50
CA SER A 10 3.82 -4.48 3.41
C SER A 10 2.86 -5.52 2.82
N ARG A 11 2.56 -5.46 1.52
CA ARG A 11 1.77 -6.48 0.82
C ARG A 11 2.44 -7.87 0.88
N GLN A 12 3.73 -7.93 0.57
CA GLN A 12 4.47 -9.20 0.53
C GLN A 12 4.64 -9.81 1.92
N LYS A 13 4.86 -8.99 2.96
CA LYS A 13 4.91 -9.45 4.36
C LYS A 13 3.59 -10.08 4.82
N ALA A 14 2.46 -9.62 4.28
CA ALA A 14 1.15 -10.20 4.51
C ALA A 14 0.83 -11.40 3.58
N PHE A 15 1.73 -11.80 2.68
CA PHE A 15 1.56 -12.88 1.70
C PHE A 15 0.45 -12.67 0.65
N PHE A 16 0.18 -11.41 0.27
CA PHE A 16 -0.83 -11.09 -0.75
C PHE A 16 -0.21 -10.98 -2.16
N THR A 17 -0.88 -11.48 -3.19
CA THR A 17 -0.60 -11.05 -4.57
C THR A 17 -1.09 -9.62 -4.79
N GLN A 18 -0.67 -8.95 -5.88
CA GLN A 18 -1.23 -7.63 -6.22
C GLN A 18 -2.75 -7.68 -6.41
N GLN A 19 -3.28 -8.81 -6.89
CA GLN A 19 -4.71 -9.02 -7.10
C GLN A 19 -5.46 -9.11 -5.78
N ASP A 20 -5.00 -9.96 -4.85
CA ASP A 20 -5.61 -10.13 -3.53
C ASP A 20 -5.59 -8.81 -2.76
N PHE A 21 -4.47 -8.07 -2.87
CA PHE A 21 -4.31 -6.79 -2.19
C PHE A 21 -5.24 -5.73 -2.75
N ALA A 22 -5.40 -5.67 -4.07
CA ALA A 22 -6.34 -4.77 -4.72
C ALA A 22 -7.79 -5.07 -4.31
N GLN A 23 -8.16 -6.35 -4.23
CA GLN A 23 -9.47 -6.78 -3.73
C GLN A 23 -9.68 -6.38 -2.26
N LYS A 24 -8.68 -6.64 -1.40
CA LYS A 24 -8.73 -6.29 0.02
C LYS A 24 -8.87 -4.79 0.25
N LEU A 25 -8.15 -3.98 -0.53
CA LEU A 25 -8.25 -2.52 -0.49
C LEU A 25 -9.43 -1.98 -1.31
N ASN A 26 -10.22 -2.83 -1.97
CA ASN A 26 -11.31 -2.44 -2.87
C ASN A 26 -10.89 -1.31 -3.83
N VAL A 27 -9.86 -1.61 -4.63
CA VAL A 27 -9.33 -0.79 -5.74
C VAL A 27 -9.02 -1.71 -6.94
N ALA A 28 -8.75 -1.13 -8.11
CA ALA A 28 -8.32 -1.91 -9.27
C ALA A 28 -6.88 -2.43 -9.10
N LEU A 29 -6.57 -3.59 -9.68
CA LEU A 29 -5.21 -4.14 -9.74
C LEU A 29 -4.21 -3.11 -10.31
N SER A 30 -4.61 -2.39 -11.36
CA SER A 30 -3.80 -1.36 -12.00
C SER A 30 -3.46 -0.20 -11.06
N THR A 31 -4.32 0.09 -10.07
CA THR A 31 -4.06 1.08 -9.04
C THR A 31 -2.91 0.65 -8.13
N VAL A 32 -2.95 -0.58 -7.62
CA VAL A 32 -1.85 -1.16 -6.81
C VAL A 32 -0.55 -1.19 -7.62
N ASN A 33 -0.61 -1.67 -8.86
CA ASN A 33 0.56 -1.73 -9.74
C ASN A 33 1.21 -0.34 -9.90
N ARG A 34 0.41 0.70 -10.16
CA ARG A 34 0.91 2.07 -10.28
C ARG A 34 1.50 2.62 -8.98
N TRP A 35 0.93 2.29 -7.81
CA TRP A 35 1.52 2.67 -6.53
C TRP A 35 2.89 2.02 -6.34
N GLU A 36 2.99 0.71 -6.55
CA GLU A 36 4.25 -0.02 -6.36
C GLU A 36 5.34 0.31 -7.40
N LEU A 37 4.96 0.88 -8.55
CA LEU A 37 5.87 1.41 -9.56
C LEU A 37 6.14 2.92 -9.39
N ASN A 38 5.65 3.54 -8.32
CA ASN A 38 5.74 4.99 -8.08
C ASN A 38 5.17 5.85 -9.23
N LYS A 39 4.20 5.32 -9.99
CA LYS A 39 3.49 6.02 -11.08
C LYS A 39 2.21 6.74 -10.62
N ALA A 40 1.84 6.57 -9.35
CA ALA A 40 0.75 7.26 -8.69
C ALA A 40 0.97 7.21 -7.18
N ARG A 41 0.41 8.19 -6.45
CA ARG A 41 0.30 8.14 -4.99
C ARG A 41 -1.09 7.68 -4.57
N PRO A 42 -1.24 6.93 -3.47
CA PRO A 42 -2.55 6.70 -2.85
C PRO A 42 -3.15 8.02 -2.38
N ASN A 43 -4.47 8.17 -2.51
CA ASN A 43 -5.20 9.30 -1.93
C ASN A 43 -5.56 9.03 -0.46
N MET A 44 -6.12 10.02 0.24
CA MET A 44 -6.50 9.88 1.66
C MET A 44 -7.37 8.65 1.95
N LYS A 45 -8.35 8.34 1.09
CA LYS A 45 -9.23 7.17 1.26
C LYS A 45 -8.44 5.87 1.13
N ALA A 46 -7.50 5.80 0.19
CA ALA A 46 -6.61 4.65 0.02
C ALA A 46 -5.61 4.53 1.17
N MET A 47 -5.05 5.64 1.66
CA MET A 47 -4.16 5.64 2.84
C MET A 47 -4.88 5.11 4.09
N LYS A 48 -6.14 5.51 4.31
CA LYS A 48 -6.96 4.95 5.40
C LYS A 48 -7.07 3.42 5.30
N LYS A 49 -7.38 2.90 4.11
CA LYS A 49 -7.46 1.44 3.89
C LYS A 49 -6.12 0.74 4.02
N LEU A 50 -5.03 1.37 3.60
CA LEU A 50 -3.67 0.84 3.79
C LEU A 50 -3.33 0.73 5.27
N LYS A 51 -3.68 1.74 6.07
CA LYS A 51 -3.52 1.69 7.52
C LYS A 51 -4.35 0.56 8.13
N GLU A 52 -5.64 0.47 7.79
CA GLU A 52 -6.52 -0.61 8.26
C GLU A 52 -5.97 -2.01 7.89
N PHE A 53 -5.47 -2.18 6.67
CA PHE A 53 -4.80 -3.40 6.24
C PHE A 53 -3.56 -3.70 7.09
N CYS A 54 -2.73 -2.68 7.34
CA CYS A 54 -1.52 -2.85 8.12
C CYS A 54 -1.81 -3.27 9.57
N ASP A 55 -2.79 -2.62 10.19
CA ASP A 55 -3.29 -2.94 11.53
C ASP A 55 -3.86 -4.37 11.59
N GLU A 56 -4.59 -4.82 10.56
CA GLU A 56 -5.20 -6.15 10.50
C GLU A 56 -4.18 -7.29 10.35
N TYR A 57 -3.14 -7.10 9.52
CA TYR A 57 -2.14 -8.14 9.23
C TYR A 57 -0.84 -7.98 10.04
N GLY A 58 -0.78 -7.02 10.97
CA GLY A 58 0.39 -6.78 11.81
C GLY A 58 1.63 -6.37 11.00
N VAL A 59 1.44 -5.66 9.88
CA VAL A 59 2.54 -5.14 9.06
C VAL A 59 2.78 -3.67 9.38
N ASP A 60 4.05 -3.25 9.31
CA ASP A 60 4.47 -1.90 9.67
C ASP A 60 3.93 -0.85 8.67
N TYR A 61 3.15 0.10 9.18
CA TYR A 61 2.59 1.23 8.44
C TYR A 61 3.46 2.49 8.51
N GLU A 62 4.35 2.62 9.49
CA GLU A 62 5.12 3.86 9.74
C GLU A 62 5.96 4.26 8.52
N ILE A 63 6.54 3.26 7.83
CA ILE A 63 7.33 3.50 6.63
C ILE A 63 6.45 4.04 5.49
N ILE A 64 5.25 3.48 5.30
CA ILE A 64 4.31 3.96 4.27
C ILE A 64 3.87 5.40 4.59
N GLU A 65 3.54 5.67 5.85
CA GLU A 65 3.11 7.00 6.29
C GLU A 65 4.19 8.05 6.07
N LYS A 66 5.41 7.76 6.51
CA LYS A 66 6.55 8.67 6.36
C LYS A 66 6.81 9.00 4.88
N GLU A 67 6.90 8.00 4.02
CA GLU A 67 7.18 8.20 2.58
C GLU A 67 6.02 8.88 1.83
N TRP A 68 4.80 8.79 2.36
CA TRP A 68 3.64 9.47 1.80
C TRP A 68 3.59 10.96 2.18
N LEU A 69 3.99 11.31 3.40
CA LEU A 69 4.01 12.69 3.92
C LEU A 69 5.19 13.53 3.42
N VAL A 70 6.28 12.90 3.00
CA VAL A 70 7.41 13.59 2.37
C VAL A 70 6.94 14.06 0.97
N ILE A 71 6.77 15.38 0.82
CA ILE A 71 6.39 16.03 -0.45
C ILE A 71 7.61 16.13 -1.36
#